data_AF-A0A026VXR7-F1
#
_entry.id   AF-A0A026VXR7-F1
#
_cell.length_a   1.000
_cell.length_b   1.000
_cell.length_c   1.000
_cell.angle_alpha   90.00
_cell.angle_beta   90.00
_cell.angle_gamma   90.00
#
_symmetry.space_group_name_H-M   'P 1'
#
loop_
_entity.id
_entity.type
_entity.pdbx_description
1 polymer ?
#
loop_
_entity_poly.entity_id
_entity_poly.type
_entity_poly.pdbx_seq_one_letter_code
_entity_poly.pdbx_strand_id
1 'polypeptide(L)'
;MAVPKCVLCASFGPLRKRRRFDFYRDVTKAALTGLHYFTHYHLAERYPWYYHKQLNRQTIVLLNRLRSNHYNLNYSLFRKNIVSSGGCTCGNPRQDMNHVILYCPLYRDRALFLITFIQSQYHRIFNDITPLLHDPPVFVAFFKSVQLFP
;
A
#
# COMPACT_ATOMS: atom_id res chain seq x y z
N MET A 1 42.66 -26.14 -15.90
CA MET A 1 42.57 -24.81 -15.25
C MET A 1 41.24 -24.72 -14.54
N ALA A 2 41.25 -24.81 -13.21
CA ALA A 2 40.06 -24.84 -12.37
C ALA A 2 39.91 -23.49 -11.64
N VAL A 3 38.71 -22.91 -11.70
CA VAL A 3 38.35 -21.65 -11.04
C VAL A 3 38.24 -21.90 -9.52
N PRO A 4 38.75 -21.03 -8.63
CA PRO A 4 38.74 -21.30 -7.20
C PRO A 4 37.32 -21.21 -6.63
N LYS A 5 36.95 -22.20 -5.82
CA LYS A 5 35.71 -22.18 -5.03
C LYS A 5 35.82 -21.11 -3.94
N CYS A 6 34.81 -20.27 -3.85
CA CYS A 6 34.67 -19.26 -2.81
C CYS A 6 34.66 -19.93 -1.41
N VAL A 7 35.62 -19.56 -0.55
CA VAL A 7 35.96 -20.24 0.73
C VAL A 7 34.91 -20.03 1.84
N LEU A 8 33.77 -19.37 1.55
CA LEU A 8 32.78 -19.01 2.57
C LEU A 8 31.58 -19.97 2.72
N CYS A 9 31.52 -21.07 1.95
CA CYS A 9 30.36 -21.98 2.00
C CYS A 9 30.42 -23.08 3.08
N ALA A 10 31.48 -23.16 3.90
CA ALA A 10 31.71 -24.33 4.75
C ALA A 10 31.15 -24.24 6.20
N SER A 11 30.50 -23.16 6.62
CA SER A 11 30.17 -22.96 8.05
C SER A 11 28.69 -22.79 8.39
N PHE A 12 27.77 -23.01 7.45
CA PHE A 12 26.35 -22.78 7.70
C PHE A 12 25.55 -24.08 7.66
N GLY A 13 25.38 -24.69 8.84
CA GLY A 13 24.26 -25.60 9.11
C GLY A 13 22.90 -24.91 8.86
N PRO A 14 21.76 -25.62 8.97
CA PRO A 14 20.48 -25.17 8.45
C PRO A 14 20.02 -23.86 9.12
N LEU A 15 20.27 -22.75 8.44
CA LEU A 15 19.95 -21.42 8.93
C LEU A 15 18.45 -21.14 8.78
N ARG A 16 17.76 -21.14 9.93
CA ARG A 16 16.41 -20.62 10.14
C ARG A 16 16.17 -19.34 9.33
N LYS A 17 15.00 -19.32 8.67
CA LYS A 17 14.33 -18.34 7.78
C LYS A 17 14.50 -16.81 8.05
N ARG A 18 15.26 -16.34 9.04
CA ARG A 18 15.37 -14.92 9.43
C ARG A 18 16.25 -14.07 8.51
N ARG A 19 17.35 -14.58 7.95
CA ARG A 19 18.32 -13.74 7.19
C ARG A 19 17.84 -13.24 5.83
N ARG A 20 16.76 -13.78 5.27
CA ARG A 20 16.24 -13.37 3.95
C ARG A 20 15.51 -12.02 4.00
N PHE A 21 15.08 -11.60 5.19
CA PHE A 21 14.36 -10.34 5.38
C PHE A 21 15.31 -9.14 5.42
N ASP A 22 16.54 -9.33 5.94
CA ASP A 22 17.53 -8.27 6.09
C ASP A 22 18.12 -7.79 4.74
N PHE A 23 18.11 -8.65 3.71
CA PHE A 23 18.54 -8.29 2.36
C PHE A 23 17.46 -7.52 1.56
N TYR A 24 16.17 -7.67 1.93
CA TYR A 24 15.07 -6.85 1.36
C TYR A 24 15.07 -5.41 1.88
N ARG A 25 15.92 -5.13 2.87
CA ARG A 25 16.11 -3.83 3.51
C ARG A 25 17.04 -2.97 2.65
N ASP A 26 16.66 -2.68 1.41
CA ASP A 26 17.06 -1.44 0.76
C ASP A 26 16.62 -0.32 1.71
N VAL A 27 17.57 0.21 2.49
CA VAL A 27 17.28 0.95 3.73
C VAL A 27 16.37 2.14 3.48
N THR A 28 16.44 2.78 2.32
CA THR A 28 15.58 3.90 1.92
C THR A 28 14.17 3.48 1.48
N LYS A 29 14.03 2.36 0.76
CA LYS A 29 12.75 1.89 0.22
C LYS A 29 11.91 1.25 1.33
N ALA A 30 12.54 0.38 2.12
CA ALA A 30 11.94 -0.23 3.31
C ALA A 30 11.64 0.80 4.41
N ALA A 31 12.50 1.82 4.62
CA ALA A 31 12.24 2.86 5.61
C ALA A 31 11.15 3.85 5.21
N LEU A 32 10.74 3.94 3.94
CA LEU A 32 9.62 4.82 3.55
C LEU A 32 8.28 4.07 3.49
N THR A 33 8.22 2.91 2.83
CA THR A 33 6.97 2.13 2.73
C THR A 33 6.72 1.26 3.95
N GLY A 34 7.77 0.66 4.50
CA GLY A 34 7.69 -0.13 5.73
C GLY A 34 7.39 0.76 6.95
N LEU A 35 7.94 1.98 7.00
CA LEU A 35 7.62 2.95 8.05
C LEU A 35 6.17 3.42 7.98
N HIS A 36 5.66 3.77 6.79
CA HIS A 36 4.25 4.17 6.68
C HIS A 36 3.31 3.05 7.14
N TYR A 37 3.57 1.81 6.70
CA TYR A 37 2.80 0.67 7.19
C TYR A 37 2.95 0.51 8.71
N PHE A 38 4.18 0.56 9.22
CA PHE A 38 4.46 0.36 10.63
C PHE A 38 3.77 1.40 11.52
N THR A 39 3.87 2.67 11.15
CA THR A 39 3.29 3.80 11.90
C THR A 39 1.77 3.75 11.95
N HIS A 40 1.10 3.37 10.85
CA HIS A 40 -0.36 3.46 10.78
C HIS A 40 -1.10 2.14 10.99
N TYR A 41 -0.46 1.01 10.72
CA TYR A 41 -1.15 -0.27 10.51
C TYR A 41 -0.53 -1.47 11.23
N HIS A 42 0.66 -1.34 11.81
CA HIS A 42 1.27 -2.44 12.55
C HIS A 42 0.49 -2.69 13.84
N LEU A 43 0.00 -3.91 13.97
CA LEU A 43 -0.55 -4.45 15.20
C LEU A 43 0.41 -5.54 15.67
N ALA A 44 0.75 -5.55 16.96
CA ALA A 44 1.56 -6.58 17.58
C ALA A 44 0.74 -7.87 17.81
N GLU A 45 -0.01 -8.29 16.80
CA GLU A 45 -0.90 -9.46 16.86
C GLU A 45 -0.22 -10.71 16.31
N ARG A 46 -0.66 -11.87 16.81
CA ARG A 46 -0.16 -13.17 16.35
C ARG A 46 -0.61 -13.52 14.93
N TYR A 47 -1.72 -12.95 14.47
CA TYR A 47 -2.33 -13.26 13.19
C TYR A 47 -2.40 -12.02 12.28
N PRO A 48 -2.39 -12.18 10.94
CA PRO A 48 -2.59 -11.06 10.03
C PRO A 48 -3.95 -10.38 10.23
N TRP A 49 -4.04 -9.09 9.89
CA TRP A 49 -5.26 -8.29 10.08
C TRP A 49 -6.50 -8.83 9.36
N TYR A 50 -6.34 -9.67 8.33
CA TYR A 50 -7.43 -10.29 7.57
C TYR A 50 -7.79 -11.70 8.06
N TYR A 51 -7.22 -12.17 9.18
CA TYR A 51 -7.54 -13.46 9.77
C TYR A 51 -9.04 -13.56 10.10
N HIS A 52 -9.67 -14.70 9.75
CA HIS A 52 -11.13 -14.93 9.81
C HIS A 52 -12.02 -13.92 9.07
N LYS A 53 -11.48 -13.07 8.18
CA LYS A 53 -12.30 -12.20 7.33
C LYS A 53 -12.65 -12.90 6.03
N GLN A 54 -13.90 -12.77 5.59
CA GLN A 54 -14.37 -13.29 4.29
C GLN A 54 -13.98 -12.33 3.16
N LEU A 55 -12.68 -12.20 2.89
CA LEU A 55 -12.13 -11.36 1.83
C LEU A 55 -11.43 -12.23 0.79
N ASN A 56 -11.64 -11.93 -0.49
CA ASN A 56 -10.90 -12.63 -1.55
C ASN A 56 -9.43 -12.17 -1.59
N ARG A 57 -8.57 -12.97 -2.24
CA ARG A 57 -7.12 -12.69 -2.34
C ARG A 57 -6.82 -11.34 -3.01
N GLN A 58 -7.56 -10.98 -4.05
CA GLN A 58 -7.34 -9.72 -4.78
C GLN A 58 -7.57 -8.53 -3.85
N THR A 59 -8.61 -8.61 -3.02
CA THR A 59 -8.93 -7.60 -2.01
C THR A 59 -7.83 -7.47 -0.97
N ILE A 60 -7.36 -8.58 -0.41
CA ILE A 60 -6.27 -8.58 0.57
C ILE A 60 -5.00 -7.95 -0.04
N VAL A 61 -4.64 -8.31 -1.28
CA VAL A 61 -3.45 -7.77 -1.96
C VAL A 61 -3.58 -6.27 -2.19
N LEU A 62 -4.72 -5.80 -2.69
CA LEU A 62 -4.93 -4.36 -2.94
C LEU A 62 -4.87 -3.57 -1.64
N LEU A 63 -5.52 -4.03 -0.58
CA LEU A 63 -5.49 -3.35 0.72
C LEU A 63 -4.10 -3.31 1.34
N ASN A 64 -3.33 -4.40 1.23
CA ASN A 64 -1.93 -4.37 1.67
C ASN A 64 -1.08 -3.39 0.88
N ARG A 65 -1.32 -3.24 -0.44
CA ARG A 65 -0.67 -2.22 -1.27
C ARG A 65 -1.04 -0.80 -0.82
N LEU A 66 -2.32 -0.54 -0.55
CA LEU A 66 -2.80 0.75 -0.06
C LEU A 66 -2.21 1.09 1.32
N ARG A 67 -2.31 0.17 2.29
CA ARG A 67 -1.75 0.31 3.64
C ARG A 67 -0.23 0.49 3.66
N SER A 68 0.47 -0.03 2.65
CA SER A 68 1.92 0.14 2.53
C SER A 68 2.33 1.32 1.66
N ASN A 69 1.37 2.16 1.23
CA ASN A 69 1.59 3.28 0.32
C ASN A 69 2.34 2.86 -0.97
N HIS A 70 1.99 1.69 -1.50
CA HIS A 70 2.67 1.01 -2.60
C HIS A 70 1.72 0.72 -3.78
N TYR A 71 1.24 1.79 -4.40
CA TYR A 71 0.33 1.77 -5.55
C TYR A 71 0.92 2.52 -6.75
N ASN A 72 0.32 2.32 -7.92
CA ASN A 72 0.76 2.86 -9.21
C ASN A 72 0.18 4.24 -9.51
N LEU A 73 0.32 5.18 -8.56
CA LEU A 73 -0.05 6.58 -8.75
C LEU A 73 1.22 7.43 -8.90
N ASN A 74 1.15 8.53 -9.65
CA ASN A 74 2.32 9.31 -10.03
C ASN A 74 3.15 9.76 -8.81
N TYR A 75 2.52 10.17 -7.71
CA TYR A 75 3.28 10.57 -6.53
C TYR A 75 4.07 9.40 -5.90
N SER A 76 3.51 8.20 -5.90
CA SER A 76 4.20 6.98 -5.41
C SER A 76 5.36 6.58 -6.32
N LEU A 77 5.19 6.72 -7.64
CA LEU A 77 6.23 6.45 -8.63
C LEU A 77 7.34 7.51 -8.62
N PHE A 78 6.97 8.78 -8.44
CA PHE A 78 7.88 9.92 -8.39
C PHE A 78 8.85 9.81 -7.21
N ARG A 79 8.37 9.44 -6.01
CA ARG A 79 9.23 9.15 -4.84
C ARG A 79 10.26 8.05 -5.10
N LYS A 80 10.06 7.22 -6.12
CA LYS A 80 10.96 6.12 -6.54
C LYS A 80 11.78 6.49 -7.77
N ASN A 81 11.74 7.74 -8.22
CA ASN A 81 12.39 8.22 -9.44
C ASN A 81 12.01 7.43 -10.70
N ILE A 82 10.79 6.88 -10.75
CA ILE A 82 10.29 6.12 -11.92
C ILE A 82 9.65 7.05 -12.96
N VAL A 83 9.02 8.12 -12.49
CA VAL A 83 8.40 9.17 -13.32
C VAL A 83 9.00 10.52 -12.93
N SER A 84 9.02 11.46 -13.87
CA SER A 84 9.60 12.80 -13.68
C SER A 84 8.72 13.75 -12.85
N SER A 85 7.42 13.46 -12.72
CA SER A 85 6.48 14.29 -11.97
C SER A 85 5.52 13.44 -11.13
N GLY A 86 5.27 13.88 -9.90
CA GLY A 86 4.27 13.29 -9.01
C GLY A 86 2.85 13.81 -9.25
N GLY A 87 2.65 14.73 -10.19
CA GLY A 87 1.38 15.39 -10.47
C GLY A 87 0.33 14.51 -11.12
N CYS A 88 -0.92 14.90 -10.95
CA CYS A 88 -2.08 14.31 -11.61
C CYS A 88 -2.33 15.03 -12.94
N THR A 89 -2.87 14.30 -13.93
CA THR A 89 -3.27 14.87 -15.22
C THR A 89 -4.42 15.88 -15.09
N CYS A 90 -5.14 15.89 -13.96
CA CYS A 90 -6.14 16.92 -13.67
C CYS A 90 -5.55 18.28 -13.26
N GLY A 91 -4.22 18.42 -13.24
CA GLY A 91 -3.52 19.63 -12.82
C GLY A 91 -3.15 19.71 -11.34
N ASN A 92 -3.55 18.74 -10.51
CA ASN A 92 -3.11 18.70 -9.11
C ASN A 92 -1.61 18.35 -9.05
N PRO A 93 -0.78 19.04 -8.26
CA PRO A 93 0.65 18.78 -8.17
C PRO A 93 1.00 17.41 -7.56
N ARG A 94 0.02 16.71 -6.98
CA ARG A 94 0.22 15.44 -6.27
C ARG A 94 -0.92 14.46 -6.56
N GLN A 95 -0.63 13.44 -7.35
CA GLN A 95 -1.52 12.29 -7.55
C GLN A 95 -1.24 11.22 -6.49
N ASP A 96 -1.90 11.32 -5.35
CA ASP A 96 -1.93 10.26 -4.34
C ASP A 96 -3.34 9.73 -4.11
N MET A 97 -3.45 8.73 -3.23
CA MET A 97 -4.71 8.04 -2.96
C MET A 97 -5.79 8.98 -2.41
N ASN A 98 -5.42 9.92 -1.53
CA ASN A 98 -6.35 10.90 -0.98
C ASN A 98 -6.87 11.81 -2.10
N HIS A 99 -5.99 12.31 -2.96
CA HIS A 99 -6.40 13.07 -4.14
C HIS A 99 -7.33 12.27 -5.04
N VAL A 100 -6.92 11.07 -5.48
CA VAL A 100 -7.66 10.25 -6.46
C VAL A 100 -9.05 9.88 -5.94
N ILE A 101 -9.19 9.59 -4.65
CA ILE A 101 -10.46 9.12 -4.07
C ILE A 101 -11.35 10.26 -3.61
N LEU A 102 -10.81 11.29 -2.96
CA LEU A 102 -11.64 12.31 -2.31
C LEU A 102 -11.90 13.53 -3.19
N TYR A 103 -10.98 13.87 -4.10
CA TYR A 103 -10.95 15.20 -4.72
C TYR A 103 -10.79 15.21 -6.23
N CYS A 104 -10.26 14.14 -6.84
CA CYS A 104 -9.86 14.19 -8.23
C CYS A 104 -11.08 14.22 -9.15
N PRO A 105 -11.25 15.27 -9.99
CA PRO A 105 -12.41 15.39 -10.86
C PRO A 105 -12.48 14.25 -11.89
N LEU A 106 -11.32 13.72 -12.31
CA LEU A 106 -11.24 12.62 -13.29
C LEU A 106 -11.74 11.28 -12.75
N TYR A 107 -11.79 11.12 -11.43
CA TYR A 107 -12.13 9.87 -10.76
C TYR A 107 -13.41 9.99 -9.91
N ARG A 108 -14.01 11.19 -9.88
CA ARG A 108 -15.15 11.52 -9.02
C ARG A 108 -16.31 10.55 -9.19
N ASP A 109 -16.70 10.25 -10.42
CA ASP A 109 -17.86 9.38 -10.68
C ASP A 109 -17.65 7.96 -10.15
N ARG A 110 -16.43 7.44 -10.29
CA ARG A 110 -16.04 6.12 -9.77
C ARG A 110 -15.94 6.11 -8.24
N ALA A 111 -15.45 7.20 -7.66
CA ALA A 111 -15.28 7.36 -6.23
C ALA A 111 -16.57 7.77 -5.50
N LEU A 112 -17.59 8.24 -6.21
CA LEU A 112 -18.79 8.83 -5.60
C LEU A 112 -19.47 7.87 -4.61
N PHE A 113 -19.62 6.60 -4.99
CA PHE A 113 -20.19 5.57 -4.11
C PHE A 113 -19.40 5.42 -2.81
N LEU A 114 -18.06 5.42 -2.90
CA LEU A 114 -17.19 5.33 -1.73
C LEU A 114 -17.29 6.59 -0.86
N ILE A 115 -17.29 7.78 -1.48
CA ILE A 115 -17.40 9.06 -0.78
C ILE A 115 -18.72 9.14 -0.02
N THR A 116 -19.85 8.82 -0.65
CA THR A 116 -21.17 8.86 -0.02
C THR A 116 -21.29 7.81 1.09
N PHE A 117 -20.73 6.61 0.89
CA PHE A 117 -20.65 5.60 1.94
C PHE A 117 -19.89 6.11 3.16
N ILE A 118 -18.68 6.64 2.97
CA ILE A 118 -17.85 7.19 4.06
C ILE A 118 -18.59 8.33 4.78
N GLN A 119 -19.20 9.26 4.03
CA GLN A 119 -19.94 10.38 4.61
C GLN A 119 -21.15 9.93 5.44
N SER A 120 -21.88 8.91 4.98
CA SER A 120 -23.03 8.37 5.72
C SER A 120 -22.64 7.60 6.98
N GLN A 121 -21.51 6.88 6.97
CA GLN A 121 -21.08 6.07 8.10
C GLN A 121 -20.43 6.89 9.22
N TYR A 122 -19.62 7.90 8.88
CA TYR A 122 -18.80 8.60 9.87
C TYR A 122 -19.21 10.06 10.08
N HIS A 123 -20.22 10.56 9.36
CA HIS A 123 -20.76 11.92 9.47
C HIS A 123 -19.70 13.04 9.48
N ARG A 124 -18.58 12.83 8.78
CA ARG A 124 -17.42 13.73 8.75
C ARG A 124 -16.83 13.84 7.35
N ILE A 125 -16.24 14.99 7.05
CA ILE A 125 -15.40 15.18 5.87
C ILE A 125 -14.02 14.61 6.18
N PHE A 126 -13.57 13.66 5.38
CA PHE A 126 -12.23 13.12 5.49
C PHE A 126 -11.32 13.83 4.50
N ASN A 127 -10.15 14.24 4.99
CA ASN A 127 -9.06 14.70 4.15
C ASN A 127 -7.96 13.66 3.97
N ASP A 128 -8.03 12.60 4.76
CA ASP A 128 -7.12 11.47 4.72
C ASP A 128 -7.91 10.18 4.92
N ILE A 129 -7.81 9.28 3.94
CA ILE A 129 -8.47 7.97 4.01
C ILE A 129 -7.60 6.93 4.72
N THR A 130 -6.33 7.24 5.02
CA THR A 130 -5.39 6.34 5.70
C THR A 130 -6.01 5.69 6.95
N PRO A 131 -6.70 6.41 7.86
CA PRO A 131 -7.32 5.81 9.04
C PRO A 131 -8.47 4.84 8.69
N LEU A 132 -9.19 5.11 7.60
CA LEU A 132 -10.31 4.31 7.13
C LEU A 132 -9.86 2.97 6.56
N LEU A 133 -8.58 2.83 6.20
CA LEU A 133 -8.02 1.60 5.68
C LEU A 133 -7.75 0.51 6.74
N HIS A 134 -8.30 0.68 7.94
CA HIS A 134 -8.46 -0.41 8.92
C HIS A 134 -9.87 -1.03 8.90
N ASP A 135 -10.86 -0.34 8.33
CA ASP A 135 -12.27 -0.68 8.51
C ASP A 135 -12.82 -1.58 7.38
N PRO A 136 -13.24 -2.83 7.68
CA PRO A 136 -13.74 -3.78 6.69
C PRO A 136 -14.85 -3.27 5.75
N PRO A 137 -15.92 -2.60 6.23
CA PRO A 137 -16.94 -2.00 5.37
C PRO A 137 -16.42 -0.99 4.33
N VAL A 138 -15.44 -0.16 4.68
CA VAL A 138 -14.85 0.82 3.74
C VAL A 138 -14.17 0.09 2.59
N PHE A 139 -13.55 -1.06 2.85
CA PHE A 139 -12.94 -1.87 1.81
C PHE A 139 -13.98 -2.35 0.80
N VAL A 140 -15.10 -2.91 1.26
CA VAL A 140 -16.15 -3.42 0.36
C VAL A 140 -16.68 -2.31 -0.55
N ALA A 141 -16.87 -1.12 -0.01
CA ALA A 141 -17.29 0.04 -0.80
C ALA A 141 -16.22 0.46 -1.82
N PHE A 142 -14.95 0.45 -1.42
CA PHE A 142 -13.82 0.73 -2.31
C PHE A 142 -13.73 -0.29 -3.46
N PHE A 143 -14.01 -1.57 -3.19
CA PHE A 143 -13.98 -2.62 -4.23
C PHE A 143 -15.09 -2.47 -5.27
N LYS A 144 -16.26 -1.96 -4.88
CA LYS A 144 -17.30 -1.60 -5.85
C LYS A 144 -16.88 -0.44 -6.76
N SER A 145 -15.92 0.37 -6.31
CA SER A 145 -15.31 1.48 -7.06
C SER A 145 -14.01 1.12 -7.80
N VAL A 146 -13.63 -0.17 -7.91
CA VAL A 146 -12.28 -0.66 -8.33
C VAL A 146 -11.71 -0.13 -9.66
N GLN A 147 -12.50 0.51 -10.52
CA GLN A 147 -11.96 1.22 -11.68
C GLN A 147 -11.02 2.40 -11.33
N LEU A 148 -10.78 2.70 -10.06
CA LEU A 148 -9.88 3.76 -9.60
C LEU A 148 -8.38 3.40 -9.67
N PHE A 149 -8.02 2.11 -9.62
CA PHE A 149 -6.62 1.68 -9.57
C PHE A 149 -6.31 0.67 -10.69
N PRO A 150 -5.33 0.96 -11.58
CA PRO A 150 -4.88 0.01 -12.59
C PRO A 150 -4.11 -1.18 -12.00
#